data_AF-A0A142XQB9-F1
#
_entry.id   AF-A0A142XQB9-F1
#
_cell.length_a   1.000
_cell.length_b   1.000
_cell.length_c   1.000
_cell.angle_alpha   90.00
_cell.angle_beta   90.00
_cell.angle_gamma   90.00
#
_symmetry.space_group_name_H-M   'P 1'
#
loop_
_entity.id
_entity.type
_entity.pdbx_description
1 polymer ?
#
loop_
_entity_poly.entity_id
_entity_poly.type
_entity_poly.pdbx_seq_one_letter_code
_entity_poly.pdbx_strand_id
1 'polypeptide(L)'
;MNRRWVMAVVIVGVGAALWLWSRETGRVPQGREQPFTDLDAVLASYKASGWELDRAPPFPGPYRKTPEGESMVGKDGGVVRRVRDGNAVVEELRLDGNPEFDQLVVQLETPSGRQTLAVLKRARKPRGP
;
A
#
# COMPACT_ATOMS: atom_id res chain seq x y z
N MET A 1 53.04 6.11 21.49
CA MET A 1 52.00 5.09 21.20
C MET A 1 50.88 5.74 20.40
N ASN A 2 50.59 5.17 19.24
CA ASN A 2 50.20 5.93 18.06
C ASN A 2 48.68 6.12 17.94
N ARG A 3 48.22 7.37 18.10
CA ARG A 3 46.83 7.86 17.89
C ARG A 3 46.17 7.38 16.59
N ARG A 4 46.95 6.95 15.61
CA ARG A 4 46.49 6.45 14.30
C ARG A 4 45.74 5.11 14.37
N TRP A 5 45.99 4.29 15.40
CA TRP A 5 45.31 2.99 15.52
C TRP A 5 43.91 3.08 16.14
N VAL A 6 43.66 4.10 16.98
CA VAL A 6 42.35 4.30 17.62
C VAL A 6 41.29 4.68 16.59
N MET A 7 41.64 5.48 15.58
CA MET A 7 40.70 5.83 14.49
C MET A 7 40.31 4.63 13.64
N ALA A 8 41.24 3.70 13.37
CA ALA A 8 40.95 2.51 12.57
C ALA A 8 39.91 1.59 13.24
N VAL A 9 39.98 1.44 14.57
CA VAL A 9 39.02 0.62 15.34
C VAL A 9 37.61 1.23 15.32
N VAL A 10 37.50 2.57 15.40
CA VAL A 10 36.19 3.24 15.36
C VAL A 10 35.52 3.11 14.00
N ILE A 11 36.27 3.23 12.90
CA ILE A 11 35.72 3.13 11.54
C ILE A 11 35.23 1.70 11.25
N VAL A 12 35.99 0.68 11.67
CA VAL A 12 35.59 -0.73 11.49
C VAL A 12 34.38 -1.07 12.37
N GLY A 13 34.30 -0.54 13.60
CA GLY A 13 33.16 -0.72 14.50
C GLY A 13 31.86 -0.13 13.95
N VAL A 14 31.92 1.08 13.37
CA VAL A 14 30.75 1.72 12.75
C VAL A 14 30.31 0.99 11.48
N GLY A 15 31.26 0.51 10.66
CA GLY A 15 30.96 -0.30 9.48
C GLY A 15 30.28 -1.62 9.81
N ALA A 16 30.74 -2.33 10.84
CA ALA A 16 30.12 -3.57 11.32
C ALA A 16 28.74 -3.32 11.94
N ALA A 17 28.57 -2.23 12.71
CA ALA A 17 27.29 -1.85 13.28
C ALA A 17 26.27 -1.47 12.20
N LEU A 18 26.66 -0.72 11.16
CA LEU A 18 25.79 -0.41 10.02
C LEU A 18 25.44 -1.66 9.20
N TRP A 19 26.36 -2.61 9.06
CA TRP A 19 26.10 -3.86 8.33
C TRP A 19 25.17 -4.80 9.12
N LEU A 20 25.33 -4.89 10.45
CA LEU A 20 24.39 -5.59 11.33
C LEU A 20 23.02 -4.91 11.33
N TRP A 21 22.98 -3.58 11.44
CA TRP A 21 21.72 -2.83 11.41
C TRP A 21 21.03 -2.89 10.04
N SER A 22 21.79 -2.98 8.95
CA SER A 22 21.28 -3.24 7.60
C SER A 22 20.69 -4.65 7.46
N ARG A 23 21.30 -5.66 8.10
CA ARG A 23 20.71 -7.02 8.18
C ARG A 23 19.47 -7.09 9.07
N GLU A 24 19.38 -6.25 10.09
CA GLU A 24 18.25 -6.19 11.02
C GLU A 24 17.08 -5.37 10.44
N THR A 25 17.36 -4.30 9.70
CA THR A 25 16.35 -3.51 8.97
C THR A 25 15.90 -4.17 7.66
N GLY A 26 16.66 -5.14 7.14
CA GLY A 26 16.23 -6.01 6.03
C GLY A 26 15.14 -7.02 6.39
N ARG A 27 14.75 -7.11 7.66
CA ARG A 27 13.55 -7.81 8.13
C ARG A 27 12.64 -6.80 8.82
N VAL A 28 11.97 -5.97 8.03
CA VAL A 28 10.61 -5.58 8.40
C VAL A 28 9.93 -6.91 8.71
N PRO A 29 9.49 -7.19 9.95
CA PRO A 29 8.72 -8.39 10.19
C PRO A 29 7.59 -8.33 9.16
N GLN A 30 7.44 -9.37 8.34
CA GLN A 30 6.20 -9.61 7.62
C GLN A 30 5.14 -9.71 8.70
N GLY A 31 4.62 -8.55 9.09
CA GLY A 31 3.75 -8.40 10.24
C GLY A 31 2.50 -9.15 9.86
N ARG A 32 2.23 -10.25 10.59
CA ARG A 32 1.01 -11.06 10.58
C ARG A 32 0.16 -10.82 9.33
N GLU A 33 0.25 -11.72 8.37
CA GLU A 33 -0.70 -11.79 7.26
C GLU A 33 -2.11 -11.44 7.78
N GLN A 34 -2.64 -10.28 7.37
CA GLN A 34 -3.92 -9.81 7.89
C GLN A 34 -4.97 -10.89 7.59
N PRO A 35 -5.82 -11.26 8.57
CA PRO A 35 -6.84 -12.26 8.33
C PRO A 35 -7.76 -11.78 7.21
N PHE A 36 -8.19 -12.71 6.36
CA PHE A 36 -9.22 -12.42 5.38
C PHE A 36 -10.53 -12.11 6.12
N THR A 37 -11.12 -10.95 5.82
CA THR A 37 -12.36 -10.47 6.45
C THR A 37 -13.30 -9.89 5.39
N ASP A 38 -14.55 -9.65 5.74
CA ASP A 38 -15.50 -9.01 4.83
C ASP A 38 -15.02 -7.63 4.31
N LEU A 39 -15.55 -7.22 3.16
CA LEU A 39 -15.18 -5.97 2.51
C LEU A 39 -15.40 -4.75 3.41
N ASP A 40 -16.50 -4.74 4.17
CA ASP A 40 -16.83 -3.65 5.07
C ASP A 40 -15.78 -3.49 6.18
N ALA A 41 -15.35 -4.59 6.80
CA ALA A 41 -14.30 -4.61 7.81
C ALA A 41 -12.95 -4.19 7.23
N VAL A 42 -12.58 -4.65 6.02
CA VAL A 42 -11.34 -4.21 5.36
C VAL A 42 -11.36 -2.71 5.10
N LEU A 43 -12.52 -2.18 4.72
CA LEU A 43 -12.67 -0.78 4.35
C LEU A 43 -13.03 0.16 5.52
N ALA A 44 -13.27 -0.39 6.72
CA ALA A 44 -13.77 0.35 7.87
C ALA A 44 -12.92 1.58 8.22
N SER A 45 -11.58 1.46 8.13
CA SER A 45 -10.67 2.58 8.40
C SER A 45 -10.83 3.75 7.40
N TYR A 46 -11.13 3.45 6.14
CA TYR A 46 -11.38 4.47 5.12
C TYR A 46 -12.76 5.09 5.31
N LYS A 47 -13.76 4.27 5.61
CA LYS A 47 -15.12 4.74 5.92
C LYS A 47 -15.12 5.71 7.11
N ALA A 48 -14.37 5.40 8.16
CA ALA A 48 -14.16 6.30 9.29
C ALA A 48 -13.49 7.65 8.88
N SER A 49 -12.73 7.65 7.78
CA SER A 49 -12.09 8.83 7.19
C SER A 49 -12.93 9.51 6.10
N GLY A 50 -14.21 9.15 5.99
CA GLY A 50 -15.19 9.72 5.05
C GLY A 50 -15.13 9.17 3.63
N TRP A 51 -14.45 8.04 3.40
CA TRP A 51 -14.45 7.37 2.10
C TRP A 51 -15.65 6.42 1.96
N GLU A 52 -16.27 6.43 0.80
CA GLU A 52 -17.40 5.59 0.45
C GLU A 52 -17.02 4.64 -0.67
N LEU A 53 -17.60 3.44 -0.67
CA LEU A 53 -17.38 2.48 -1.75
C LEU A 53 -18.05 2.99 -3.03
N ASP A 54 -17.25 3.19 -4.08
CA ASP A 54 -17.74 3.59 -5.40
C ASP A 54 -17.84 2.38 -6.33
N ARG A 55 -16.83 1.51 -6.32
CA ARG A 55 -16.79 0.27 -7.09
C ARG A 55 -16.32 -0.89 -6.21
N ALA A 56 -17.18 -1.89 -6.07
CA ALA A 56 -16.85 -3.15 -5.42
C ALA A 56 -15.89 -3.99 -6.26
N PRO A 57 -15.07 -4.85 -5.63
CA PRO A 57 -14.28 -5.84 -6.35
C PRO A 57 -15.15 -6.75 -7.23
N PRO A 58 -14.70 -7.12 -8.44
CA PRO A 58 -15.45 -8.01 -9.34
C PRO A 58 -15.62 -9.44 -8.77
N PHE A 59 -14.74 -9.87 -7.87
CA PHE A 59 -14.78 -11.21 -7.29
C PHE A 59 -15.21 -11.15 -5.83
N PRO A 60 -16.29 -11.84 -5.42
CA PRO A 60 -16.70 -11.90 -4.04
C PRO A 60 -15.71 -12.75 -3.23
N GLY A 61 -15.48 -12.35 -1.98
CA GLY A 61 -14.75 -13.14 -1.01
C GLY A 61 -14.70 -12.46 0.34
N PRO A 62 -14.10 -13.10 1.34
CA PRO A 62 -13.35 -12.33 2.31
C PRO A 62 -12.06 -11.81 1.63
N TYR A 63 -11.57 -10.66 2.08
CA TYR A 63 -10.44 -9.95 1.50
C TYR A 63 -9.41 -9.62 2.57
N ARG A 64 -8.17 -9.44 2.15
CA ARG A 64 -7.11 -8.78 2.94
C ARG A 64 -6.46 -7.68 2.12
N LYS A 65 -5.86 -6.70 2.78
CA LYS A 65 -5.08 -5.66 2.08
C LYS A 65 -3.74 -6.22 1.62
N THR A 66 -3.37 -5.94 0.38
CA THR A 66 -2.03 -6.30 -0.12
C THR A 66 -0.98 -5.29 0.35
N PRO A 67 0.28 -5.72 0.54
CA PRO A 67 1.39 -4.80 0.85
C PRO A 67 1.73 -3.84 -0.30
N GLU A 68 1.28 -4.15 -1.53
CA GLU A 68 1.44 -3.30 -2.72
C GLU A 68 0.69 -1.94 -2.63
N GLY A 69 -0.16 -1.80 -1.62
CA GLY A 69 -0.62 -0.51 -1.11
C GLY A 69 -1.87 0.07 -1.76
N GLU A 70 -2.11 1.33 -1.44
CA GLU A 70 -3.26 2.12 -1.90
C GLU A 70 -2.80 3.16 -2.92
N SER A 71 -3.70 3.67 -3.75
CA SER A 71 -3.36 4.74 -4.69
C SER A 71 -4.48 5.76 -4.77
N MET A 72 -4.20 6.98 -4.32
CA MET A 72 -5.13 8.10 -4.39
C MET A 72 -5.07 8.77 -5.75
N VAL A 73 -6.22 9.08 -6.33
CA VAL A 73 -6.38 9.82 -7.58
C VAL A 73 -7.07 11.14 -7.26
N GLY A 74 -6.34 12.23 -7.46
CA GLY A 74 -6.85 13.59 -7.31
C GLY A 74 -7.41 14.17 -8.61
N LYS A 75 -7.79 15.45 -8.57
CA LYS A 75 -8.51 16.19 -9.62
C LYS A 75 -7.95 16.02 -11.03
N ASP A 76 -6.65 16.26 -11.17
CA ASP A 76 -5.95 16.31 -12.45
C ASP A 76 -5.08 15.06 -12.65
N GLY A 77 -5.27 14.05 -11.78
CA GLY A 77 -4.54 12.80 -11.82
C GLY A 77 -5.23 11.79 -12.72
N GLY A 78 -4.54 10.69 -12.96
CA GLY A 78 -5.13 9.46 -13.47
C GLY A 78 -4.32 8.30 -12.94
N VAL A 79 -4.96 7.16 -12.71
CA VAL A 79 -4.24 5.95 -12.36
C VAL A 79 -4.68 4.82 -13.27
N VAL A 80 -3.69 4.10 -13.79
CA VAL A 80 -3.89 2.80 -14.41
C VAL A 80 -3.29 1.76 -13.46
N ARG A 81 -4.16 0.94 -12.86
CA ARG A 81 -3.74 -0.20 -12.04
C ARG A 81 -4.07 -1.48 -12.78
N ARG A 82 -3.09 -2.38 -12.84
CA ARG A 82 -3.21 -3.69 -13.45
C ARG A 82 -2.98 -4.73 -12.38
N VAL A 83 -3.97 -5.60 -12.21
CA VAL A 83 -3.81 -6.81 -11.43
C VAL A 83 -3.37 -7.92 -12.37
N ARG A 84 -2.32 -8.64 -11.95
CA ARG A 84 -1.79 -9.77 -12.71
C ARG A 84 -1.99 -11.06 -11.93
N ASP A 85 -2.29 -12.12 -12.68
CA ASP A 85 -2.22 -13.50 -12.22
C ASP A 85 -1.15 -14.19 -13.07
N GLY A 86 0.00 -14.46 -12.46
CA GLY A 86 1.22 -14.81 -13.20
C GLY A 86 1.61 -13.73 -14.23
N ASN A 87 1.66 -14.10 -15.51
CA ASN A 87 1.99 -13.18 -16.60
C ASN A 87 0.77 -12.55 -17.28
N ALA A 88 -0.45 -12.94 -16.89
CA ALA A 88 -1.68 -12.43 -17.49
C ALA A 88 -2.23 -11.25 -16.69
N VAL A 89 -2.67 -10.19 -17.36
CA VAL A 89 -3.46 -9.11 -16.72
C VAL A 89 -4.89 -9.61 -16.62
N VAL A 90 -5.38 -9.80 -15.40
CA VAL A 90 -6.74 -10.29 -15.11
C VAL A 90 -7.71 -9.18 -14.76
N GLU A 91 -7.19 -8.03 -14.31
CA GLU A 91 -7.98 -6.83 -14.04
C GLU A 91 -7.17 -5.60 -14.46
N GLU A 92 -7.78 -4.68 -15.21
CA GLU A 92 -7.21 -3.37 -15.48
C GLU A 92 -8.22 -2.30 -15.07
N LEU A 93 -7.84 -1.50 -14.08
CA LEU A 93 -8.59 -0.36 -13.63
C LEU A 93 -7.94 0.91 -14.17
N ARG A 94 -8.70 1.68 -14.94
CA ARG A 94 -8.36 3.05 -15.31
C ARG A 94 -9.30 3.99 -14.58
N LEU A 95 -8.74 4.91 -13.82
CA LEU A 95 -9.48 6.02 -13.23
C LEU A 95 -8.88 7.32 -13.71
N ASP A 96 -9.75 8.18 -14.20
CA ASP A 96 -9.45 9.57 -14.50
C ASP A 96 -9.84 10.44 -13.30
N GLY A 97 -9.07 11.49 -13.07
CA GLY A 97 -9.33 12.44 -12.01
C GLY A 97 -10.70 13.08 -12.15
N ASN A 98 -11.44 13.13 -11.03
CA ASN A 98 -12.75 13.74 -11.00
C ASN A 98 -12.68 15.12 -10.28
N PRO A 99 -13.29 16.19 -10.84
CA PRO A 99 -13.33 17.49 -10.20
C PRO A 99 -14.19 17.55 -8.93
N GLU A 100 -15.20 16.69 -8.79
CA GLU A 100 -16.19 16.71 -7.70
C GLU A 100 -15.77 15.88 -6.47
N PHE A 101 -14.95 14.85 -6.68
CA PHE A 101 -14.53 13.95 -5.60
C PHE A 101 -13.09 13.45 -5.79
N ASP A 102 -12.47 13.06 -4.68
CA ASP A 102 -11.23 12.29 -4.69
C ASP A 102 -11.55 10.80 -4.81
N GLN A 103 -10.69 10.04 -5.47
CA GLN A 103 -10.81 8.59 -5.58
C GLN A 103 -9.63 7.89 -4.90
N LEU A 104 -9.86 6.70 -4.36
CA LEU A 104 -8.83 5.86 -3.74
C LEU A 104 -8.99 4.45 -4.26
N VAL A 105 -7.93 3.91 -4.85
CA VAL A 105 -7.84 2.50 -5.24
C VAL A 105 -7.20 1.74 -4.09
N VAL A 106 -7.92 0.74 -3.58
CA VAL A 106 -7.44 -0.18 -2.54
C VAL A 106 -7.23 -1.54 -3.19
N GLN A 107 -5.99 -2.03 -3.14
CA GLN A 107 -5.66 -3.34 -3.65
C GLN A 107 -5.88 -4.41 -2.57
N LEU A 108 -6.63 -5.43 -2.95
CA LEU A 108 -7.12 -6.49 -2.09
C LEU A 108 -6.67 -7.84 -2.63
N GLU A 109 -6.65 -8.84 -1.76
CA GLU A 109 -6.38 -10.23 -2.11
C GLU A 109 -7.46 -11.13 -1.52
N THR A 110 -7.85 -12.17 -2.26
CA THR A 110 -8.78 -13.21 -1.83
C THR A 110 -8.01 -14.44 -1.29
N PRO A 111 -8.67 -15.37 -0.57
CA PRO A 111 -8.03 -16.57 -0.04
C PRO A 111 -7.38 -17.47 -1.10
N SER A 112 -7.81 -17.36 -2.37
CA SER A 112 -7.20 -18.09 -3.48
C SER A 112 -5.87 -17.47 -3.95
N GLY A 113 -5.38 -16.42 -3.28
CA GLY A 113 -4.21 -15.65 -3.71
C GLY A 113 -4.48 -14.72 -4.89
N ARG A 114 -5.75 -14.53 -5.27
CA ARG A 114 -6.11 -13.64 -6.37
C ARG A 114 -6.19 -12.21 -5.87
N GLN A 115 -5.44 -11.33 -6.52
CA GLN A 115 -5.54 -9.91 -6.27
C GLN A 115 -6.78 -9.30 -6.96
N THR A 116 -7.30 -8.21 -6.43
CA THR A 116 -8.43 -7.46 -6.99
C THR A 116 -8.44 -6.02 -6.47
N LEU A 117 -9.28 -5.15 -7.02
CA LEU A 117 -9.30 -3.73 -6.68
C LEU A 117 -10.68 -3.31 -6.17
N ALA A 118 -10.70 -2.52 -5.10
CA ALA A 118 -11.86 -1.73 -4.70
C ALA A 118 -11.58 -0.26 -4.98
N VAL A 119 -12.59 0.49 -5.44
CA VAL A 119 -12.49 1.93 -5.63
C VAL A 119 -13.38 2.61 -4.60
N LEU A 120 -12.79 3.52 -3.84
CA LEU A 120 -13.50 4.40 -2.94
C LEU A 120 -13.55 5.82 -3.52
N LYS A 121 -14.55 6.58 -3.12
CA LYS A 121 -14.66 8.01 -3.39
C LYS A 121 -14.87 8.80 -2.10
N ARG A 122 -14.50 10.07 -2.12
CA ARG A 122 -14.80 11.00 -1.04
C ARG A 122 -15.05 12.37 -1.62
N ALA A 123 -16.10 13.05 -1.16
CA ALA A 123 -16.35 14.43 -1.53
C ALA A 123 -15.12 15.28 -1.22
N ARG A 124 -14.68 16.07 -2.20
CA ARG A 124 -13.51 16.93 -2.01
C ARG A 124 -13.91 18.05 -1.04
N LYS A 125 -13.18 18.18 0.07
CA LYS A 125 -13.35 19.40 0.89
C LYS A 125 -13.00 20.60 0.01
N PRO A 126 -13.84 21.65 -0.04
CA PRO A 126 -13.46 22.86 -0.73
C PRO A 126 -12.14 23.32 -0.12
N ARG A 127 -11.08 23.41 -0.93
CA ARG A 127 -9.88 24.13 -0.50
C ARG A 127 -10.34 25.56 -0.30
N GLY A 128 -10.33 26.00 0.96
CA GLY A 128 -10.64 27.39 1.30
C GLY A 128 -9.72 28.33 0.50
N PRO A 129 -10.18 29.57 0.27
CA PRO A 129 -9.43 30.58 -0.48
C PRO A 129 -8.07 30.88 0.13
#